data_AF-A0A8H7E913-F1
#
_entry.id   AF-A0A8H7E913-F1
#
_cell.length_a   1.000
_cell.length_b   1.000
_cell.length_c   1.000
_cell.angle_alpha   90.00
_cell.angle_beta   90.00
_cell.angle_gamma   90.00
#
_symmetry.space_group_name_H-M   'P 1'
#
loop_
_entity.id
_entity.type
_entity.pdbx_description
1 polymer ?
#
loop_
_entity_poly.entity_id
_entity_poly.type
_entity_poly.pdbx_seq_one_letter_code
_entity_poly.pdbx_strand_id
1 'polypeptide(L)'
;MALSHNSLIRGFNSIYQQAPRLSPSDHKDFICYCLAWHNCVEKHHDYEETFLFPAIEKATGVKGIMDGEVEQHATFHDGMEEFKKYLLQLNRGKSKFSHQRLLQIMDTFSKPLHDHLTSEPQSLLAVRRYSTAEKPIDLVAMALDTGKKSVTAGFVFSTLPVFLLNMETVQFEDGMWHGVFPPMTGPAKWVMTKGVPRWHQSWWRFVSCTPDGRLKHLAV
;
A
#
# COMPACT_ATOMS: atom_id res chain seq x y z
N MET A 1 8.49 4.14 5.62
CA MET A 1 7.35 3.37 6.13
C MET A 1 6.09 4.20 6.29
N ALA A 2 6.07 5.23 7.15
CA ALA A 2 4.89 6.09 7.34
C ALA A 2 4.25 6.60 6.03
N LEU A 3 5.04 7.09 5.07
CA LEU A 3 4.52 7.55 3.77
C LEU A 3 3.92 6.42 2.92
N SER A 4 4.54 5.24 2.94
CA SER A 4 4.02 4.05 2.28
C SER A 4 2.67 3.66 2.88
N HIS A 5 2.58 3.61 4.21
CA HIS A 5 1.39 3.24 4.96
C HIS A 5 0.26 4.24 4.75
N ASN A 6 0.55 5.54 4.72
CA ASN A 6 -0.42 6.57 4.37
C ASN A 6 -1.04 6.33 2.98
N SER A 7 -0.27 5.85 2.00
CA SER A 7 -0.83 5.48 0.70
C SER A 7 -1.77 4.27 0.80
N LEU A 8 -1.39 3.23 1.54
CA LEU A 8 -2.24 2.05 1.75
C LEU A 8 -3.56 2.42 2.44
N ILE A 9 -3.49 3.22 3.51
CA ILE A 9 -4.65 3.74 4.26
C ILE A 9 -5.54 4.59 3.35
N ARG A 10 -4.95 5.48 2.54
CA ARG A 10 -5.72 6.29 1.58
C ARG A 10 -6.39 5.43 0.51
N GLY A 11 -5.73 4.38 0.03
CA GLY A 11 -6.32 3.41 -0.87
C GLY A 11 -7.51 2.68 -0.24
N PHE A 12 -7.39 2.23 1.02
CA PHE A 12 -8.49 1.64 1.78
C PHE A 12 -9.67 2.60 1.87
N ASN A 13 -9.40 3.84 2.30
CA ASN A 13 -10.42 4.88 2.46
C ASN A 13 -11.10 5.20 1.13
N SER A 14 -10.36 5.23 0.02
CA SER A 14 -10.97 5.50 -1.29
C SER A 14 -11.95 4.40 -1.71
N ILE A 15 -11.64 3.13 -1.42
CA ILE A 15 -12.56 2.00 -1.64
C ILE A 15 -13.78 2.14 -0.74
N TYR A 16 -13.57 2.28 0.57
CA TYR A 16 -14.62 2.32 1.58
C TYR A 16 -15.63 3.44 1.29
N GLN A 17 -15.12 4.61 0.92
CA GLN A 17 -15.94 5.77 0.62
C GLN A 17 -16.71 5.60 -0.68
N GLN A 18 -16.08 5.17 -1.77
CA GLN A 18 -16.73 5.15 -3.09
C GLN A 18 -17.72 4.00 -3.28
N ALA A 19 -17.52 2.86 -2.61
CA ALA A 19 -18.32 1.65 -2.85
C ALA A 19 -19.85 1.85 -2.82
N PRO A 20 -20.45 2.63 -1.88
CA PRO A 20 -21.89 2.85 -1.83
C PRO A 20 -22.45 3.77 -2.92
N ARG A 21 -21.60 4.47 -3.67
CA ARG A 21 -21.98 5.51 -4.65
C ARG A 21 -21.77 5.10 -6.10
N LEU A 22 -21.31 3.87 -6.32
CA LEU A 22 -21.04 3.35 -7.67
C LEU A 22 -22.33 3.14 -8.45
N SER A 23 -22.27 3.46 -9.74
CA SER A 23 -23.28 3.00 -10.69
C SER A 23 -22.91 1.59 -11.21
N PRO A 24 -23.86 0.81 -11.76
CA PRO A 24 -23.56 -0.53 -12.27
C PRO A 24 -22.44 -0.59 -13.33
N SER A 25 -22.26 0.47 -14.11
CA SER A 25 -21.18 0.56 -15.10
C SER A 25 -19.80 0.71 -14.47
N ASP A 26 -19.71 1.12 -13.21
CA ASP A 26 -18.45 1.32 -12.49
C ASP A 26 -17.91 0.03 -11.86
N HIS A 27 -18.77 -0.95 -11.61
CA HIS A 27 -18.43 -2.13 -10.82
C HIS A 27 -17.20 -2.87 -11.33
N LYS A 28 -17.11 -3.13 -12.64
CA LYS A 28 -16.00 -3.91 -13.21
C LYS A 28 -14.66 -3.23 -12.94
N ASP A 29 -14.55 -1.94 -13.25
CA ASP A 29 -13.32 -1.18 -13.02
C ASP A 29 -12.99 -1.05 -11.54
N PHE A 30 -14.03 -0.83 -10.71
CA PHE A 30 -13.87 -0.69 -9.28
C PHE A 30 -13.39 -1.99 -8.61
N ILE A 31 -13.91 -3.15 -9.04
CA ILE A 31 -13.46 -4.46 -8.56
C ILE A 31 -11.98 -4.66 -8.90
N CYS A 32 -11.55 -4.31 -10.12
CA CYS A 32 -10.15 -4.40 -10.50
C CYS A 32 -9.26 -3.44 -9.69
N TYR A 33 -9.73 -2.23 -9.41
CA TYR A 33 -9.05 -1.31 -8.51
C TYR A 33 -8.89 -1.88 -7.08
N CYS A 34 -9.95 -2.49 -6.53
CA CYS A 34 -9.90 -3.12 -5.21
C CYS A 34 -8.92 -4.29 -5.17
N LEU A 35 -8.88 -5.12 -6.22
CA LEU A 35 -7.91 -6.22 -6.36
C LEU A 35 -6.48 -5.71 -6.46
N ALA A 36 -6.26 -4.61 -7.18
CA ALA A 36 -4.95 -3.96 -7.26
C ALA A 36 -4.49 -3.40 -5.90
N TRP A 37 -5.42 -2.83 -5.11
CA TRP A 37 -5.13 -2.39 -3.75
C TRP A 37 -4.81 -3.56 -2.81
N HIS A 38 -5.60 -4.64 -2.87
CA HIS A 38 -5.29 -5.86 -2.10
C HIS A 38 -3.87 -6.35 -2.41
N ASN A 39 -3.53 -6.49 -3.70
CA ASN A 39 -2.21 -6.94 -4.11
C ASN A 39 -1.10 -5.97 -3.67
N CYS A 40 -1.39 -4.67 -3.53
CA CYS A 40 -0.44 -3.69 -3.01
C CYS A 40 -0.12 -3.93 -1.54
N VAL A 41 -1.14 -4.19 -0.72
CA VAL A 41 -0.98 -4.49 0.70
C VAL A 41 -0.27 -5.85 0.89
N GLU A 42 -0.67 -6.88 0.13
CA GLU A 42 -0.04 -8.21 0.16
C GLU A 42 1.46 -8.11 -0.21
N LYS A 43 1.80 -7.41 -1.30
CA LYS A 43 3.19 -7.25 -1.74
C LYS A 43 4.04 -6.38 -0.82
N HIS A 44 3.42 -5.45 -0.11
CA HIS A 44 4.08 -4.60 0.88
C HIS A 44 4.55 -5.44 2.08
N HIS A 45 3.65 -6.21 2.69
CA HIS A 45 4.01 -7.07 3.82
C HIS A 45 4.89 -8.27 3.41
N ASP A 46 4.65 -8.88 2.25
CA ASP A 46 5.54 -9.94 1.70
C ASP A 46 7.00 -9.44 1.61
N TYR A 47 7.18 -8.20 1.15
CA TYR A 47 8.48 -7.57 1.03
C TYR A 47 9.14 -7.40 2.40
N GLU A 48 8.39 -6.96 3.39
CA GLU A 48 8.89 -6.74 4.74
C GLU A 48 9.40 -8.04 5.34
N GLU A 49 8.58 -9.09 5.34
CA GLU A 49 8.92 -10.39 5.91
C GLU A 49 10.05 -11.10 5.15
N THR A 50 10.07 -10.97 3.82
CA THR A 50 11.06 -11.68 2.98
C THR A 50 12.41 -10.98 2.97
N PHE A 51 12.45 -9.64 3.06
CA PHE A 51 13.67 -8.87 2.83
C PHE A 51 14.01 -7.87 3.92
N LEU A 52 13.07 -7.02 4.33
CA LEU A 52 13.38 -5.93 5.26
C LEU A 52 13.66 -6.43 6.66
N PHE A 53 12.76 -7.23 7.24
CA PHE A 53 12.87 -7.75 8.59
C PHE A 53 14.12 -8.62 8.77
N PRO A 54 14.45 -9.56 7.86
CA PRO A 54 15.72 -10.29 7.93
C PRO A 54 16.96 -9.39 7.83
N ALA A 55 16.91 -8.31 7.04
CA ALA A 55 18.01 -7.36 6.95
C ALA A 55 18.19 -6.57 8.26
N ILE A 56 17.09 -6.21 8.94
CA ILE A 56 17.10 -5.58 10.27
C ILE A 56 17.69 -6.55 11.31
N GLU A 57 17.26 -7.81 11.34
CA GLU A 57 17.82 -8.83 12.23
C GLU A 57 19.34 -8.96 12.05
N LYS A 58 19.81 -9.04 10.79
CA LYS A 58 21.23 -9.12 10.48
C LYS A 58 22.00 -7.88 10.92
N ALA A 59 21.43 -6.69 10.72
CA ALA A 59 22.07 -5.43 11.09
C ALA A 59 22.18 -5.28 12.62
N THR A 60 21.15 -5.67 13.35
CA THR A 60 21.07 -5.57 14.81
C THR A 60 21.77 -6.72 15.54
N GLY A 61 21.87 -7.89 14.91
CA GLY A 61 22.33 -9.13 15.54
C GLY A 61 21.30 -9.77 16.48
N VAL A 62 20.06 -9.27 16.48
CA VAL A 62 18.97 -9.77 17.34
C VAL A 62 17.98 -10.53 16.48
N LYS A 63 17.93 -11.85 16.69
CA LYS A 63 16.95 -12.73 16.06
C LYS A 63 15.55 -12.45 16.61
N GLY A 64 14.54 -12.42 15.74
CA GLY A 64 13.15 -12.22 16.10
C GLY A 64 12.79 -10.79 16.50
N ILE A 65 13.66 -9.81 16.23
CA ILE A 65 13.43 -8.41 16.64
C ILE A 65 12.18 -7.81 15.98
N MET A 66 11.73 -8.37 14.85
CA MET A 66 10.54 -7.94 14.11
C MET A 66 9.38 -8.95 14.19
N ASP A 67 9.47 -10.01 15.02
CA ASP A 67 8.43 -11.04 15.09
C ASP A 67 7.06 -10.47 15.48
N GLY A 68 7.03 -9.43 16.32
CA GLY A 68 5.79 -8.75 16.68
C GLY A 68 5.08 -8.07 15.51
N GLU A 69 5.79 -7.64 14.47
CA GLU A 69 5.17 -7.09 13.25
C GLU A 69 4.59 -8.22 12.38
N VAL A 70 5.29 -9.36 12.31
CA VAL A 70 4.78 -10.57 11.63
C VAL A 70 3.50 -11.09 12.31
N GLU A 71 3.48 -11.10 13.65
CA GLU A 71 2.29 -11.45 14.42
C GLU A 71 1.12 -10.49 14.13
N GLN A 72 1.40 -9.18 14.00
CA GLN A 72 0.39 -8.20 13.62
C GLN A 72 -0.13 -8.44 12.20
N HIS A 73 0.72 -8.80 11.23
CA HIS A 73 0.29 -9.16 9.88
C HIS A 73 -0.74 -10.28 9.88
N ALA A 74 -0.51 -11.32 10.70
CA ALA A 74 -1.42 -12.44 10.83
C ALA A 74 -2.82 -12.03 11.31
N THR A 75 -2.95 -10.95 12.09
CA THR A 75 -4.24 -10.52 12.67
C THR A 75 -5.25 -10.00 11.63
N PHE A 76 -4.80 -9.54 10.47
CA PHE A 76 -5.66 -9.05 9.39
C PHE A 76 -5.66 -9.94 8.14
N HIS A 77 -4.84 -11.01 8.13
CA HIS A 77 -4.67 -11.88 6.96
C HIS A 77 -5.98 -12.53 6.50
N ASP A 78 -6.75 -13.11 7.43
CA ASP A 78 -8.00 -13.82 7.10
C ASP A 78 -9.04 -12.89 6.45
N GLY A 79 -9.16 -11.65 6.94
CA GLY A 79 -10.06 -10.66 6.37
C GLY A 79 -9.62 -10.18 4.98
N MET A 80 -8.31 -10.05 4.75
CA MET A 80 -7.74 -9.74 3.44
C MET A 80 -8.00 -10.88 2.43
N GLU A 81 -7.86 -12.14 2.85
CA GLU A 81 -8.16 -13.29 1.99
C GLU A 81 -9.67 -13.40 1.69
N GLU A 82 -10.54 -13.08 2.64
CA GLU A 82 -11.99 -12.99 2.38
C GLU A 82 -12.31 -11.88 1.36
N PHE A 83 -11.66 -10.72 1.49
CA PHE A 83 -11.80 -9.59 0.57
C PHE A 83 -11.41 -9.98 -0.86
N LYS A 84 -10.22 -10.57 -1.03
CA LYS A 84 -9.73 -11.10 -2.31
C LYS A 84 -10.68 -12.13 -2.90
N LYS A 85 -11.13 -13.11 -2.09
CA LYS A 85 -12.06 -14.15 -2.52
C LYS A 85 -13.37 -13.57 -3.02
N TYR A 86 -13.96 -12.62 -2.31
CA TYR A 86 -15.20 -11.95 -2.71
C TYR A 86 -15.03 -11.21 -4.05
N LEU A 87 -13.98 -10.41 -4.18
CA LEU A 87 -13.69 -9.66 -5.40
C LEU A 87 -13.42 -10.57 -6.61
N LEU A 88 -12.72 -11.68 -6.43
CA LEU A 88 -12.48 -12.66 -7.50
C LEU A 88 -13.76 -13.36 -7.95
N GLN A 89 -14.72 -13.61 -7.05
CA GLN A 89 -16.02 -14.14 -7.43
C GLN A 89 -16.80 -13.14 -8.29
N LEU A 90 -16.81 -11.86 -7.90
CA LEU A 90 -17.43 -10.79 -8.66
C LEU A 90 -16.79 -10.63 -10.04
N ASN A 91 -15.46 -10.59 -10.10
CA ASN A 91 -14.72 -10.44 -11.35
C ASN A 91 -14.96 -11.60 -12.33
N ARG A 92 -15.26 -12.79 -11.82
CA ARG A 92 -15.61 -13.98 -12.62
C ARG A 92 -17.11 -14.08 -12.95
N GLY A 93 -17.92 -13.09 -12.56
CA GLY A 93 -19.37 -13.08 -12.77
C GLY A 93 -20.12 -14.13 -11.95
N LYS A 94 -19.52 -14.66 -10.88
CA LYS A 94 -20.12 -15.71 -10.02
C LYS A 94 -21.05 -15.13 -8.94
N SER A 95 -21.04 -13.82 -8.73
CA SER A 95 -21.88 -13.11 -7.77
C SER A 95 -22.18 -11.68 -8.25
N LYS A 96 -23.18 -11.04 -7.65
CA LYS A 96 -23.51 -9.62 -7.92
C LYS A 96 -22.82 -8.72 -6.89
N PHE A 97 -22.38 -7.55 -7.33
CA PHE A 97 -21.76 -6.56 -6.46
C PHE A 97 -22.75 -6.10 -5.39
N SER A 98 -22.30 -6.09 -4.14
CA SER A 98 -23.01 -5.54 -2.99
C SER A 98 -22.01 -4.73 -2.19
N HIS A 99 -22.17 -3.41 -2.20
CA HIS A 99 -21.32 -2.53 -1.41
C HIS A 99 -21.43 -2.86 0.09
N GLN A 100 -22.62 -3.23 0.58
CA GLN A 100 -22.81 -3.65 1.97
C GLN A 100 -21.95 -4.87 2.32
N ARG A 101 -21.91 -5.88 1.43
CA ARG A 101 -21.06 -7.06 1.66
C ARG A 101 -19.58 -6.70 1.59
N LEU A 102 -19.18 -5.85 0.65
CA LEU A 102 -17.79 -5.39 0.55
C LEU A 102 -17.36 -4.69 1.84
N LEU A 103 -18.15 -3.73 2.34
CA LEU A 103 -17.86 -2.99 3.55
C LEU A 103 -17.83 -3.89 4.79
N GLN A 104 -18.77 -4.83 4.93
CA GLN A 104 -18.76 -5.82 6.00
C GLN A 104 -17.46 -6.63 6.04
N ILE A 105 -16.93 -7.01 4.87
CA ILE A 105 -15.65 -7.72 4.79
C ILE A 105 -14.50 -6.76 5.15
N MET A 106 -14.51 -5.52 4.66
CA MET A 106 -13.50 -4.52 5.02
C MET A 106 -13.47 -4.23 6.52
N ASP A 107 -14.62 -4.21 7.18
CA ASP A 107 -14.73 -3.97 8.61
C ASP A 107 -14.02 -5.06 9.44
N THR A 108 -13.93 -6.32 8.96
CA THR A 108 -13.29 -7.42 9.70
C THR A 108 -11.79 -7.25 9.87
N PHE A 109 -11.13 -6.54 8.95
CA PHE A 109 -9.68 -6.31 9.00
C PHE A 109 -9.28 -4.83 9.12
N SER A 110 -10.24 -3.91 9.04
CA SER A 110 -10.00 -2.45 9.08
C SER A 110 -9.16 -2.01 10.28
N LYS A 111 -9.58 -2.38 11.50
CA LYS A 111 -8.90 -2.02 12.74
C LYS A 111 -7.51 -2.68 12.86
N PRO A 112 -7.36 -4.01 12.76
CA PRO A 112 -6.04 -4.63 12.88
C PRO A 112 -5.05 -4.15 11.82
N LEU A 113 -5.48 -3.95 10.58
CA LEU A 113 -4.65 -3.35 9.53
C LEU A 113 -4.21 -1.93 9.91
N HIS A 114 -5.14 -1.07 10.35
CA HIS A 114 -4.81 0.29 10.75
C HIS A 114 -3.86 0.32 11.95
N ASP A 115 -4.14 -0.47 12.99
CA ASP A 115 -3.30 -0.57 14.18
C ASP A 115 -1.86 -0.89 13.77
N HIS A 116 -1.66 -1.96 12.99
CA HIS A 116 -0.35 -2.35 12.46
C HIS A 116 0.35 -1.22 11.69
N LEU A 117 -0.34 -0.65 10.69
CA LEU A 117 0.22 0.40 9.84
C LEU A 117 0.62 1.65 10.64
N THR A 118 0.06 1.86 11.82
CA THR A 118 0.43 2.97 12.73
C THR A 118 1.49 2.61 13.77
N SER A 119 1.56 1.36 14.23
CA SER A 119 2.55 0.92 15.22
C SER A 119 3.92 0.62 14.63
N GLU A 120 3.96 -0.02 13.46
CA GLU A 120 5.21 -0.51 12.86
C GLU A 120 6.29 0.57 12.68
N PRO A 121 5.98 1.82 12.28
CA PRO A 121 6.98 2.89 12.24
C PRO A 121 7.70 3.13 13.58
N GLN A 122 7.02 2.97 14.71
CA GLN A 122 7.65 3.11 16.04
C GLN A 122 8.55 1.92 16.37
N SER A 123 8.14 0.70 16.01
CA SER A 123 8.97 -0.50 16.14
C SER A 123 10.26 -0.38 15.31
N LEU A 124 10.16 0.11 14.08
CA LEU A 124 11.32 0.41 13.24
C LEU A 124 12.22 1.49 13.85
N LEU A 125 11.65 2.56 14.40
CA LEU A 125 12.44 3.59 15.10
C LEU A 125 13.17 3.04 16.33
N ALA A 126 12.58 2.08 17.05
CA ALA A 126 13.20 1.43 18.20
C ALA A 126 14.45 0.63 17.84
N VAL A 127 14.66 0.27 16.56
CA VAL A 127 15.91 -0.35 16.07
C VAL A 127 17.13 0.58 16.28
N ARG A 128 16.92 1.90 16.35
CA ARG A 128 17.99 2.88 16.57
C ARG A 128 18.87 2.56 17.79
N ARG A 129 18.33 1.91 18.83
CA ARG A 129 19.10 1.53 20.03
C ARG A 129 20.25 0.55 19.75
N TYR A 130 20.23 -0.14 18.61
CA TYR A 130 21.29 -1.04 18.16
C TYR A 130 22.29 -0.37 17.21
N SER A 131 22.03 0.88 16.81
CA SER A 131 22.94 1.66 15.96
C SER A 131 24.03 2.31 16.81
N THR A 132 25.29 2.10 16.44
CA THR A 132 26.47 2.70 17.10
C THR A 132 27.22 3.59 16.12
N ALA A 133 28.22 4.34 16.60
CA ALA A 133 29.06 5.18 15.74
C ALA A 133 29.91 4.31 14.77
N GLU A 134 30.36 3.15 15.25
CA GLU A 134 31.18 2.19 14.51
C GLU A 134 30.34 1.33 13.56
N LYS A 135 29.08 1.06 13.92
CA LYS A 135 28.14 0.27 13.13
C LYS A 135 26.78 1.01 13.03
N PRO A 136 26.70 2.06 12.20
CA PRO A 136 25.44 2.78 12.00
C PRO A 136 24.42 1.90 11.25
N ILE A 137 23.16 1.96 11.65
CA ILE A 137 22.04 1.31 10.96
C ILE A 137 21.25 2.36 10.20
N ASP A 138 21.35 2.34 8.87
CA ASP A 138 20.55 3.19 7.99
C ASP A 138 19.33 2.41 7.46
N LEU A 139 18.20 2.56 8.16
CA LEU A 139 16.94 1.91 7.77
C LEU A 139 16.40 2.42 6.43
N VAL A 140 16.68 3.67 6.05
CA VAL A 140 16.19 4.23 4.79
C VAL A 140 16.94 3.62 3.62
N ALA A 141 18.27 3.59 3.70
CA ALA A 141 19.10 2.93 2.70
C ALA A 141 18.77 1.43 2.60
N MET A 142 18.55 0.77 3.74
CA MET A 142 18.14 -0.64 3.79
C MET A 142 16.80 -0.87 3.09
N ALA A 143 15.78 -0.05 3.38
CA ALA A 143 14.48 -0.15 2.72
C ALA A 143 14.55 0.11 1.22
N LEU A 144 15.41 1.05 0.78
CA LEU A 144 15.64 1.32 -0.64
C LEU A 144 16.37 0.16 -1.35
N ASP A 145 17.34 -0.50 -0.70
CA ASP A 145 18.02 -1.67 -1.28
C ASP A 145 17.10 -2.87 -1.39
N THR A 146 16.43 -3.21 -0.28
CA THR A 146 15.57 -4.38 -0.19
C THR A 146 14.31 -4.20 -1.04
N GLY A 147 13.71 -3.01 -1.06
CA GLY A 147 12.50 -2.74 -1.84
C GLY A 147 12.68 -2.92 -3.35
N LYS A 148 13.89 -2.69 -3.89
CA LYS A 148 14.20 -2.95 -5.30
C LYS A 148 14.01 -4.42 -5.69
N LYS A 149 14.21 -5.35 -4.74
CA LYS A 149 14.08 -6.79 -4.97
C LYS A 149 12.61 -7.22 -5.18
N SER A 150 11.67 -6.39 -4.72
CA SER A 150 10.23 -6.63 -4.85
C SER A 150 9.62 -6.02 -6.12
N VAL A 151 10.41 -5.25 -6.90
CA VAL A 151 9.94 -4.61 -8.12
C VAL A 151 9.93 -5.61 -9.28
N THR A 152 8.75 -6.13 -9.59
CA THR A 152 8.50 -6.98 -10.77
C THR A 152 7.68 -6.23 -11.83
N ALA A 153 7.68 -6.71 -13.08
CA ALA A 153 6.83 -6.12 -14.12
C ALA A 153 5.34 -6.14 -13.73
N GLY A 154 4.85 -7.24 -13.14
CA GLY A 154 3.49 -7.35 -12.65
C GLY A 154 3.18 -6.34 -11.54
N PHE A 155 4.12 -6.12 -10.62
CA PHE A 155 3.99 -5.07 -9.61
C PHE A 155 3.89 -3.68 -10.24
N VAL A 156 4.76 -3.36 -11.20
CA VAL A 156 4.79 -2.05 -11.88
C VAL A 156 3.46 -1.75 -12.59
N PHE A 157 2.90 -2.68 -13.36
CA PHE A 157 1.70 -2.40 -14.15
C PHE A 157 0.37 -2.54 -13.40
N SER A 158 0.32 -3.40 -12.38
CA SER A 158 -0.95 -3.77 -11.74
C SER A 158 -1.10 -3.27 -10.30
N THR A 159 -0.03 -2.78 -9.68
CA THR A 159 0.01 -2.51 -8.22
C THR A 159 0.57 -1.14 -7.90
N LEU A 160 1.69 -0.79 -8.50
CA LEU A 160 2.38 0.47 -8.26
C LEU A 160 1.52 1.72 -8.53
N PRO A 161 0.60 1.75 -9.51
CA PRO A 161 -0.33 2.87 -9.66
C PRO A 161 -1.19 3.11 -8.41
N VAL A 162 -1.63 2.05 -7.72
CA VAL A 162 -2.38 2.20 -6.46
C VAL A 162 -1.52 2.89 -5.41
N PHE A 163 -0.27 2.44 -5.28
CA PHE A 163 0.68 2.99 -4.31
C PHE A 163 1.02 4.46 -4.60
N LEU A 164 1.32 4.81 -5.85
CA LEU A 164 1.71 6.17 -6.20
C LEU A 164 0.53 7.14 -6.23
N LEU A 165 -0.62 6.70 -6.73
CA LEU A 165 -1.79 7.56 -6.92
C LEU A 165 -2.70 7.63 -5.69
N ASN A 166 -2.34 6.99 -4.59
CA ASN A 166 -2.92 7.24 -3.26
C ASN A 166 -1.97 7.97 -2.31
N MET A 167 -0.77 8.34 -2.77
CA MET A 167 0.22 9.04 -1.96
C MET A 167 0.09 10.56 -2.13
N GLU A 168 -0.45 11.22 -1.11
CA GLU A 168 -0.43 12.68 -1.02
C GLU A 168 0.96 13.13 -0.58
N THR A 169 1.58 14.01 -1.36
CA THR A 169 2.93 14.51 -1.07
C THR A 169 3.01 16.03 -1.05
N VAL A 170 1.97 16.74 -1.50
CA VAL A 170 2.04 18.18 -1.78
C VAL A 170 1.55 19.02 -0.61
N GLN A 171 0.55 18.53 0.14
CA GLN A 171 -0.10 19.26 1.23
C GLN A 171 0.20 18.62 2.60
N PHE A 172 0.44 17.31 2.61
CA PHE A 172 0.78 16.55 3.81
C PHE A 172 2.11 17.04 4.39
N GLU A 173 2.11 17.34 5.69
CA GLU A 173 3.24 17.92 6.44
C GLU A 173 3.87 19.11 5.70
N ASP A 174 3.02 20.08 5.33
CA ASP A 174 3.41 21.32 4.63
C ASP A 174 4.18 21.08 3.33
N GLY A 175 3.96 19.92 2.69
CA GLY A 175 4.60 19.54 1.44
C GLY A 175 6.06 19.12 1.59
N MET A 176 6.53 18.85 2.81
CA MET A 176 7.94 18.48 3.06
C MET A 176 8.38 17.22 2.29
N TRP A 177 7.42 16.37 1.91
CA TRP A 177 7.68 15.13 1.17
C TRP A 177 7.62 15.30 -0.34
N HIS A 178 7.17 16.46 -0.83
CA HIS A 178 7.00 16.69 -2.25
C HIS A 178 8.35 16.66 -2.98
N GLY A 179 8.52 15.67 -3.86
CA GLY A 179 9.79 15.48 -4.59
C GLY A 179 10.91 14.84 -3.77
N VAL A 180 10.67 14.57 -2.47
CA VAL A 180 11.58 13.81 -1.60
C VAL A 180 11.25 12.33 -1.65
N PHE A 181 9.97 11.98 -1.52
CA PHE A 181 9.50 10.61 -1.56
C PHE A 181 8.26 10.44 -2.45
N PRO A 182 8.18 9.36 -3.25
CA PRO A 182 9.27 8.44 -3.55
C PRO A 182 10.40 9.17 -4.31
N PRO A 183 11.67 8.74 -4.17
CA PRO A 183 12.84 9.43 -4.72
C PRO A 183 12.97 9.20 -6.24
N MET A 184 11.94 9.63 -6.97
CA MET A 184 11.84 9.57 -8.42
C MET A 184 11.72 10.98 -8.97
N THR A 185 12.57 11.33 -9.94
CA THR A 185 12.60 12.65 -10.57
C THR A 185 12.47 12.56 -12.08
N GLY A 186 12.16 13.70 -12.70
CA GLY A 186 12.21 13.88 -14.16
C GLY A 186 11.38 12.84 -14.94
N PRO A 187 11.93 12.29 -16.05
CA PRO A 187 11.21 11.34 -16.91
C PRO A 187 10.73 10.08 -16.18
N ALA A 188 11.49 9.56 -15.21
CA ALA A 188 11.12 8.37 -14.47
C ALA A 188 9.84 8.58 -13.65
N LYS A 189 9.75 9.71 -12.93
CA LYS A 189 8.51 10.08 -12.20
C LYS A 189 7.33 10.18 -13.16
N TRP A 190 7.51 10.86 -14.29
CA TRP A 190 6.45 11.01 -15.29
C TRP A 190 5.97 9.67 -15.84
N VAL A 191 6.89 8.75 -16.18
CA VAL A 191 6.53 7.41 -16.64
C VAL A 191 5.74 6.68 -15.56
N MET A 192 6.17 6.73 -14.30
CA MET A 192 5.54 5.97 -13.22
C MET A 192 4.18 6.52 -12.78
N THR A 193 3.98 7.84 -12.78
CA THR A 193 2.71 8.44 -12.34
C THR A 193 1.74 8.79 -13.47
N LYS A 194 2.22 8.95 -14.71
CA LYS A 194 1.40 9.33 -15.88
C LYS A 194 1.49 8.33 -17.04
N GLY A 195 2.64 7.68 -17.23
CA GLY A 195 2.85 6.70 -18.30
C GLY A 195 2.17 5.36 -18.00
N VAL A 196 2.64 4.67 -16.96
CA VAL A 196 2.16 3.35 -16.52
C VAL A 196 0.66 3.34 -16.23
N PRO A 197 0.07 4.35 -15.54
CA PRO A 197 -1.38 4.38 -15.34
C PRO A 197 -2.19 4.53 -16.64
N ARG A 198 -1.57 4.76 -17.80
CA ARG A 198 -2.29 4.65 -19.08
C ARG A 198 -2.71 3.22 -19.41
N TRP A 199 -2.06 2.24 -18.80
CA TRP A 199 -2.52 0.86 -18.77
C TRP A 199 -3.59 0.74 -17.70
N HIS A 200 -4.75 0.15 -18.01
CA HIS A 200 -5.89 0.05 -17.08
C HIS A 200 -6.41 1.41 -16.52
N GLN A 201 -6.40 2.47 -17.34
CA GLN A 201 -6.84 3.83 -16.95
C GLN A 201 -8.17 3.88 -16.19
N SER A 202 -9.12 3.04 -16.60
CA SER A 202 -10.46 3.02 -16.02
C SER A 202 -10.47 2.57 -14.56
N TRP A 203 -9.47 1.82 -14.10
CA TRP A 203 -9.32 1.39 -12.70
C TRP A 203 -8.82 2.54 -11.83
N TRP A 204 -7.88 3.33 -12.35
CA TRP A 204 -7.18 4.35 -11.58
C TRP A 204 -7.99 5.62 -11.35
N ARG A 205 -9.22 5.72 -11.90
CA ARG A 205 -10.10 6.84 -11.55
C ARG A 205 -10.47 6.84 -10.07
N PHE A 206 -10.51 5.68 -9.41
CA PHE A 206 -10.92 5.51 -8.00
C PHE A 206 -9.81 5.76 -6.96
N VAL A 207 -8.59 6.06 -7.39
CA VAL A 207 -7.49 6.47 -6.50
C VAL A 207 -7.81 7.84 -5.86
N SER A 208 -7.13 8.19 -4.77
CA SER A 208 -7.42 9.40 -3.98
C SER A 208 -6.57 10.63 -4.34
N CYS A 209 -5.50 10.46 -5.12
CA CYS A 209 -4.60 11.54 -5.50
C CYS A 209 -4.48 11.71 -7.02
N THR A 210 -4.07 12.90 -7.45
CA THR A 210 -3.66 13.16 -8.84
C THR A 210 -2.27 12.56 -9.10
N PRO A 211 -1.87 12.37 -10.37
CA PRO A 211 -0.50 11.96 -10.71
C PRO A 211 0.63 12.88 -10.20
N ASP A 212 0.30 14.11 -9.81
CA ASP A 212 1.24 15.07 -9.25
C ASP A 212 1.31 14.99 -7.71
N GLY A 213 0.56 14.06 -7.10
CA GLY A 213 0.59 13.79 -5.66
C GLY A 213 -0.28 14.71 -4.81
N ARG A 214 -1.28 15.39 -5.41
CA ARG A 214 -2.28 16.21 -4.70
C ARG A 214 -3.52 15.39 -4.42
N LEU A 215 -4.25 15.70 -3.35
CA LEU A 215 -5.61 15.19 -3.18
C LEU A 215 -6.49 15.56 -4.37
N LYS A 216 -7.38 14.63 -4.74
CA LYS A 216 -8.47 14.90 -5.67
C LYS A 216 -9.80 14.46 -5.07
N HIS A 217 -10.88 15.00 -5.63
CA HIS A 217 -12.20 14.45 -5.37
C HIS A 217 -12.27 13.00 -5.85
N LEU A 218 -12.91 12.15 -5.05
CA LEU A 218 -13.20 10.77 -5.42
C LEU A 218 -14.14 10.74 -6.63
N ALA A 219 -14.09 9.66 -7.40
CA ALA A 219 -14.75 9.58 -8.71
C ALA A 219 -16.29 9.51 -8.59
N VAL A 220 -16.81 9.09 -7.43
CA VAL A 220 -18.24 8.91 -7.14
C VAL A 220 -18.62 9.36 -5.73
#